data_AF-A0A2P8K6N1-F1
#
_entry.id   AF-A0A2P8K6N1-F1
#
_cell.length_a   1.000
_cell.length_b   1.000
_cell.length_c   1.000
_cell.angle_alpha   90.00
_cell.angle_beta   90.00
_cell.angle_gamma   90.00
#
_symmetry.space_group_name_H-M   'P 1'
#
loop_
_entity.id
_entity.type
_entity.pdbx_description
1 polymer ?
#
loop_
_entity_poly.entity_id
_entity_poly.type
_entity_poly.pdbx_seq_one_letter_code
_entity_poly.pdbx_strand_id
1 'polypeptide(L)'
;VLRREGSLKYSITSGQYRSSDGSVDYTPFSQATASYGLPYNTTLYGGFQAASKYQSVAIGVGNNLGVLGAVSLDVTQAWSTKQDQDKISGQSVRIRYSKNLNDIGTNIAIAGYRYSTSGFNTLSDVLETYRDDYKY
;
A
#
# COMPACT_ATOMS: atom_id res chain seq x y z
N VAL A 1 -11.22 1.27 -2.18
CA VAL A 1 -10.89 2.04 -0.93
C VAL A 1 -12.10 2.79 -0.43
N LEU A 2 -12.91 3.36 -1.32
CA LEU A 2 -14.15 4.08 -0.98
C LEU A 2 -15.10 3.27 -0.08
N ARG A 3 -15.68 3.98 0.88
CA ARG A 3 -16.63 3.49 1.88
C ARG A 3 -17.89 4.32 1.82
N ARG A 4 -19.01 3.71 2.20
CA ARG A 4 -20.24 4.46 2.51
C ARG A 4 -20.02 5.26 3.78
N GLU A 5 -20.69 6.40 3.89
CA GLU A 5 -20.65 7.24 5.07
C GLU A 5 -20.94 6.44 6.35
N GLY A 6 -20.16 6.68 7.40
CA GLY A 6 -20.26 5.97 8.69
C GLY A 6 -19.67 4.56 8.72
N SER A 7 -19.18 4.03 7.59
CA SER A 7 -18.58 2.69 7.54
C SER A 7 -17.09 2.72 7.86
N LEU A 8 -16.69 1.98 8.89
CA LEU A 8 -15.30 1.69 9.24
C LEU A 8 -14.93 0.27 8.76
N LYS A 9 -13.84 0.14 8.01
CA LYS A 9 -13.15 -1.14 7.81
C LYS A 9 -11.73 -1.02 8.31
N TYR A 10 -11.35 -1.93 9.21
CA TYR A 10 -9.98 -2.10 9.67
C TYR A 10 -9.48 -3.51 9.37
N SER A 11 -8.17 -3.67 9.28
CA SER A 11 -7.51 -4.97 9.16
C SER A 11 -6.20 -4.90 9.90
N ILE A 12 -5.94 -5.89 10.75
CA ILE A 12 -4.67 -6.06 11.45
C ILE A 12 -4.15 -7.44 11.06
N THR A 13 -2.88 -7.52 10.72
CA THR A 13 -2.22 -8.77 10.35
C THR A 13 -0.85 -8.80 11.01
N SER A 14 -0.52 -9.91 11.63
CA SER A 14 0.80 -10.17 12.19
C SER A 14 1.18 -11.61 11.83
N GLY A 15 2.41 -11.82 11.40
CA GLY A 15 2.88 -13.11 10.92
C GLY A 15 4.31 -13.02 10.44
N GLN A 16 4.74 -14.04 9.69
CA GLN A 16 6.06 -14.08 9.08
C GLN A 16 5.95 -13.89 7.58
N TYR A 17 6.87 -13.10 7.01
CA TYR A 17 7.02 -12.99 5.57
C TYR A 17 7.47 -14.34 5.02
N ARG A 18 6.75 -14.83 4.02
CA ARG A 18 7.06 -16.07 3.33
C ARG A 18 7.23 -15.76 1.85
N SER A 19 8.48 -15.78 1.40
CA SER A 19 8.79 -15.71 -0.03
C SER A 19 8.45 -17.03 -0.72
N SER A 20 8.25 -16.99 -2.04
CA SER A 20 8.24 -18.20 -2.87
C SER A 20 9.62 -18.84 -2.97
N ASP A 21 10.67 -18.06 -2.75
CA ASP A 21 12.05 -18.50 -2.66
C ASP A 21 12.39 -18.91 -1.21
N GLY A 22 12.77 -20.18 -1.03
CA GLY A 22 13.11 -20.74 0.28
C GLY A 22 14.49 -20.35 0.81
N SER A 23 15.25 -19.52 0.08
CA SER A 23 16.51 -18.90 0.54
C SER A 23 16.30 -17.57 1.25
N VAL A 24 15.11 -16.98 1.17
CA VAL A 24 14.78 -15.70 1.81
C VAL A 24 14.39 -15.92 3.28
N ASP A 25 14.89 -15.06 4.16
CA ASP A 25 14.66 -15.13 5.59
C ASP A 25 13.20 -15.01 6.00
N TYR A 26 12.77 -15.86 6.93
CA TYR A 26 11.49 -15.73 7.61
C TYR A 26 11.51 -14.54 8.56
N THR A 27 11.04 -13.39 8.07
CA THR A 27 11.03 -12.15 8.87
C THR A 27 9.63 -11.87 9.44
N PRO A 28 9.47 -11.74 10.77
CA PRO A 28 8.22 -11.29 11.37
C PRO A 28 7.84 -9.88 10.89
N PHE A 29 6.57 -9.71 10.54
CA PHE A 29 6.01 -8.41 10.19
C PHE A 29 4.63 -8.23 10.81
N SER A 30 4.26 -6.97 10.99
CA SER A 30 2.92 -6.57 11.36
C SER A 30 2.44 -5.45 10.45
N GLN A 31 1.17 -5.47 10.09
CA GLN A 31 0.52 -4.39 9.36
C GLN A 31 -0.85 -4.10 9.95
N ALA A 32 -1.22 -2.83 9.92
CA ALA A 32 -2.58 -2.41 10.22
C ALA A 32 -3.04 -1.41 9.18
N THR A 33 -4.31 -1.52 8.78
CA THR A 33 -4.95 -0.59 7.86
C THR A 33 -6.33 -0.22 8.39
N ALA A 34 -6.75 1.01 8.14
CA ALA A 34 -8.07 1.50 8.47
C ALA A 34 -8.60 2.37 7.33
N SER A 35 -9.89 2.28 7.06
CA SER A 35 -10.60 3.13 6.11
C SER A 35 -11.96 3.52 6.68
N TYR A 36 -12.27 4.81 6.66
CA TYR A 36 -13.47 5.38 7.26
C TYR A 36 -14.21 6.25 6.24
N GLY A 37 -15.51 5.99 6.07
CA GLY A 37 -16.41 6.79 5.23
C GLY A 37 -16.85 8.06 5.94
N LEU A 38 -16.38 9.20 5.44
CA LEU A 38 -16.75 10.54 5.87
C LEU A 38 -17.98 11.05 5.08
N PRO A 39 -18.62 12.14 5.53
CA PRO A 39 -19.62 12.85 4.75
C PRO A 39 -19.12 13.26 3.36
N TYR A 40 -20.06 13.62 2.48
CA TYR A 40 -19.77 14.06 1.09
C TYR A 40 -19.07 12.99 0.25
N ASN A 41 -19.42 11.71 0.46
CA ASN A 41 -18.86 10.59 -0.29
C ASN A 41 -17.32 10.49 -0.22
N THR A 42 -16.74 10.99 0.87
CA THR A 42 -15.30 10.98 1.09
C THR A 42 -14.91 9.79 1.93
N THR A 43 -13.72 9.25 1.70
CA THR A 43 -13.17 8.15 2.49
C THR A 43 -11.75 8.47 2.84
N LEU A 44 -11.47 8.56 4.14
CA LEU A 44 -10.11 8.64 4.65
C LEU A 44 -9.60 7.22 4.87
N TYR A 45 -8.36 6.95 4.50
CA TYR A 45 -7.73 5.68 4.80
C TYR A 45 -6.27 5.87 5.13
N GLY A 46 -5.74 4.92 5.88
CA GLY A 46 -4.34 4.90 6.23
C GLY A 46 -3.93 3.52 6.68
N GLY A 47 -2.63 3.37 6.88
CA GLY A 47 -2.08 2.15 7.40
C GLY A 47 -0.61 2.29 7.72
N PHE A 48 -0.09 1.31 8.43
CA PHE A 48 1.32 1.19 8.69
C PHE A 48 1.74 -0.26 8.54
N GLN A 49 3.02 -0.45 8.22
CA GLN A 49 3.67 -1.75 8.20
C GLN A 49 4.97 -1.64 9.01
N ALA A 50 5.29 -2.67 9.77
CA ALA A 50 6.49 -2.73 10.59
C ALA A 50 7.09 -4.14 10.54
N ALA A 51 8.39 -4.20 10.29
CA ALA A 51 9.26 -5.36 10.37
C ALA A 51 10.64 -4.88 10.86
N SER A 52 11.52 -5.81 11.22
CA SER A 52 12.87 -5.50 11.75
C SER A 52 13.70 -4.58 10.84
N LYS A 53 13.53 -4.71 9.51
CA LYS A 53 14.31 -3.97 8.49
C LYS A 53 13.46 -3.00 7.65
N TYR A 54 12.16 -2.90 7.94
CA TYR A 54 11.23 -2.11 7.16
C TYR A 54 10.14 -1.47 8.00
N GLN A 55 9.88 -0.19 7.78
CA GLN A 55 8.76 0.52 8.37
C GLN A 55 8.11 1.39 7.30
N SER A 56 6.78 1.44 7.26
CA SER A 56 6.06 2.37 6.40
C SER A 56 4.80 2.90 7.05
N VAL A 57 4.42 4.11 6.63
CA VAL A 57 3.16 4.75 6.99
C VAL A 57 2.54 5.29 5.71
N ALA A 58 1.26 5.01 5.53
CA ALA A 58 0.47 5.49 4.41
C ALA A 58 -0.76 6.24 4.90
N ILE A 59 -1.08 7.33 4.21
CA ILE A 59 -2.32 8.07 4.38
C ILE A 59 -2.88 8.42 3.02
N GLY A 60 -4.20 8.38 2.88
CA GLY A 60 -4.85 8.72 1.64
C GLY A 60 -6.30 9.10 1.83
N VAL A 61 -6.82 9.76 0.80
CA VAL A 61 -8.20 10.17 0.69
C VAL A 61 -8.77 9.66 -0.63
N GLY A 62 -10.02 9.25 -0.60
CA GLY A 62 -10.80 8.95 -1.79
C GLY A 62 -12.10 9.71 -1.77
N ASN A 63 -12.59 10.10 -2.94
CA ASN A 63 -13.90 10.68 -3.09
C ASN A 63 -14.67 9.95 -4.20
N ASN A 64 -15.93 9.61 -3.92
CA ASN A 64 -16.85 9.09 -4.92
C ASN A 64 -17.67 10.25 -5.50
N LEU A 65 -17.38 10.60 -6.75
CA LEU A 65 -18.00 11.69 -7.51
C LEU A 65 -19.30 11.24 -8.22
N GLY A 66 -19.81 10.04 -7.92
CA GLY A 66 -21.03 9.51 -8.53
C GLY A 66 -20.86 9.22 -10.02
N VAL A 67 -21.61 9.93 -10.87
CA VAL A 67 -21.61 9.75 -12.34
C VAL A 67 -20.23 10.04 -12.96
N LEU A 68 -19.46 10.92 -12.33
CA LEU A 68 -18.09 11.23 -12.76
C LEU A 68 -17.08 10.15 -12.36
N GLY A 69 -17.48 9.13 -11.59
CA GLY A 69 -16.61 8.06 -11.12
C GLY A 69 -16.04 8.33 -9.73
N ALA A 70 -14.83 7.85 -9.49
CA ALA A 70 -14.19 7.83 -8.19
C ALA A 70 -12.71 8.17 -8.31
N VAL A 71 -12.22 9.02 -7.41
CA VAL A 71 -10.80 9.42 -7.36
C VAL A 71 -10.21 9.09 -6.00
N SER A 72 -8.95 8.72 -5.96
CA SER A 72 -8.20 8.55 -4.71
C SER A 72 -6.76 9.02 -4.86
N LEU A 73 -6.23 9.61 -3.80
CA LEU A 73 -4.83 9.97 -3.65
C LEU A 73 -4.29 9.31 -2.37
N ASP A 74 -3.14 8.66 -2.46
CA ASP A 74 -2.37 8.20 -1.29
C ASP A 74 -0.91 8.65 -1.35
N VAL A 75 -0.36 8.89 -0.16
CA VAL A 75 1.06 9.10 0.07
C VAL A 75 1.54 8.04 1.06
N THR A 76 2.64 7.39 0.72
CA THR A 76 3.31 6.40 1.58
C THR A 76 4.74 6.84 1.82
N GLN A 77 5.13 6.97 3.09
CA GLN A 77 6.51 7.12 3.52
C GLN A 77 7.03 5.75 3.94
N ALA A 78 8.21 5.38 3.45
CA ALA A 78 8.88 4.14 3.82
C ALA A 78 10.31 4.42 4.31
N TRP A 79 10.75 3.63 5.29
CA TRP A 79 12.11 3.54 5.78
C TRP A 79 12.55 2.08 5.69
N SER A 80 13.65 1.84 4.99
CA SER A 80 14.08 0.51 4.62
C SER A 80 15.58 0.35 4.80
N THR A 81 16.02 -0.82 5.24
CA THR A 81 17.43 -1.21 5.26
C THR A 81 17.55 -2.50 4.48
N LYS A 82 18.16 -2.48 3.30
CA LYS A 82 18.42 -3.69 2.51
C LYS A 82 19.63 -4.43 3.08
N GLN A 83 19.77 -5.72 2.78
CA GLN A 83 20.97 -6.48 3.15
C GLN A 83 22.22 -5.75 2.61
N ASP A 84 23.22 -5.58 3.47
CA ASP A 84 24.50 -4.91 3.19
C ASP A 84 24.40 -3.47 2.65
N GLN A 85 23.31 -2.77 2.96
CA GLN A 85 23.11 -1.37 2.59
C GLN A 85 22.71 -0.51 3.79
N ASP A 86 23.01 0.78 3.70
CA ASP A 86 22.58 1.76 4.68
C ASP A 86 21.06 1.93 4.68
N LYS A 87 20.55 2.46 5.80
CA LYS A 87 19.14 2.81 5.93
C LYS A 87 18.79 3.93 4.94
N ILE A 88 17.85 3.64 4.05
CA ILE A 88 17.30 4.59 3.08
C ILE A 88 15.84 4.91 3.39
N SER A 89 15.38 6.04 2.91
CA SER A 89 13.99 6.46 3.04
C SER A 89 13.45 6.97 1.71
N GLY A 90 12.16 6.82 1.50
CA GLY A 90 11.53 7.27 0.29
C GLY A 90 10.03 7.42 0.41
N GLN A 91 9.46 8.05 -0.60
CA GLN A 91 8.05 8.38 -0.67
C GLN A 91 7.45 7.81 -1.94
N SER A 92 6.20 7.36 -1.85
CA SER A 92 5.39 7.03 -3.00
C SER A 92 4.09 7.80 -2.94
N VAL A 93 3.76 8.47 -4.04
CA VAL A 93 2.49 9.15 -4.26
C VAL A 93 1.74 8.39 -5.33
N ARG A 94 0.47 8.11 -5.06
CA ARG A 94 -0.40 7.37 -5.98
C ARG A 94 -1.70 8.12 -6.18
N ILE A 95 -2.09 8.26 -7.43
CA ILE A 95 -3.39 8.78 -7.83
C ILE A 95 -4.10 7.67 -8.60
N ARG A 96 -5.37 7.45 -8.30
CA ARG A 96 -6.23 6.50 -9.02
C ARG A 96 -7.56 7.17 -9.34
N TYR A 97 -8.03 6.94 -10.55
CA TYR A 97 -9.34 7.33 -11.02
C TYR A 97 -10.04 6.11 -11.61
N SER A 98 -11.30 5.89 -11.29
CA SER A 98 -12.10 4.77 -11.80
C SER A 98 -13.50 5.25 -12.17
N LYS A 99 -14.02 4.83 -13.33
CA LYS A 99 -15.37 5.18 -13.79
C LYS A 99 -16.11 3.94 -14.27
N ASN A 100 -17.27 3.67 -13.69
CA ASN A 100 -18.16 2.63 -14.19
C ASN A 100 -19.13 3.26 -15.22
N LEU A 101 -19.16 2.75 -16.45
CA LEU A 101 -20.09 3.17 -17.50
C LEU A 101 -21.19 2.13 -17.68
N ASN A 102 -22.01 1.97 -16.65
CA ASN A 102 -23.06 0.95 -16.62
C ASN A 102 -24.10 1.14 -17.74
N ASP A 103 -24.32 2.37 -18.20
CA ASP A 103 -25.34 2.71 -19.23
C ASP A 103 -25.03 2.14 -20.63
N ILE A 104 -23.77 1.81 -20.92
CA ILE A 104 -23.34 1.22 -22.20
C ILE A 104 -22.74 -0.18 -22.03
N GLY A 105 -23.02 -0.84 -20.89
CA GLY A 105 -22.48 -2.17 -20.57
C GLY A 105 -20.95 -2.24 -20.49
N THR A 106 -20.26 -1.11 -20.41
CA THR A 106 -18.80 -1.02 -20.51
C THR A 106 -18.22 -0.70 -19.13
N ASN A 107 -17.26 -1.50 -18.68
CA ASN A 107 -16.52 -1.21 -17.46
C ASN A 107 -15.17 -0.57 -17.82
N ILE A 108 -14.97 0.70 -17.49
CA ILE A 108 -13.64 1.33 -17.62
C ILE A 108 -12.87 1.10 -16.32
N ALA A 109 -12.03 0.08 -16.34
CA ALA A 109 -11.16 -0.26 -15.24
C ALA A 109 -9.94 0.69 -15.20
N ILE A 110 -10.05 1.71 -14.36
CA ILE A 110 -8.97 2.38 -13.62
C ILE A 110 -7.82 3.01 -14.44
N ALA A 111 -7.76 4.34 -14.47
CA ALA A 111 -6.53 5.07 -14.76
C ALA A 111 -5.78 5.35 -13.44
N GLY A 112 -4.52 4.92 -13.32
CA GLY A 112 -3.73 5.12 -12.11
C GLY A 112 -2.30 5.49 -12.42
N TYR A 113 -1.76 6.43 -11.66
CA TYR A 113 -0.37 6.82 -11.73
C TYR A 113 0.27 6.67 -10.35
N ARG A 114 1.47 6.10 -10.30
CA ARG A 114 2.28 6.03 -9.09
C ARG A 114 3.65 6.63 -9.40
N TYR A 115 4.03 7.60 -8.58
CA TYR A 115 5.37 8.12 -8.54
C TYR A 115 6.04 7.66 -7.25
N SER A 116 7.29 7.23 -7.34
CA SER A 116 8.07 6.78 -6.18
C SER A 116 9.46 7.40 -6.27
N THR A 117 9.96 7.92 -5.16
CA THR A 117 11.34 8.42 -5.09
C THR A 117 12.32 7.24 -5.20
N SER A 118 13.58 7.53 -5.57
CA SER A 118 14.62 6.49 -5.72
C SER A 118 14.87 5.68 -4.44
N GLY A 119 14.64 6.27 -3.27
CA GLY A 119 14.79 5.60 -1.98
C GLY A 119 13.54 4.84 -1.52
N PHE A 120 12.44 4.83 -2.29
CA PHE A 120 11.21 4.14 -1.92
C PHE A 120 11.33 2.64 -2.22
N ASN A 121 11.11 1.83 -1.19
CA ASN A 121 11.03 0.38 -1.30
C ASN A 121 9.75 -0.12 -0.62
N THR A 122 9.23 -1.25 -1.09
CA THR A 122 8.17 -1.99 -0.41
C THR A 122 8.76 -2.97 0.61
N LEU A 123 7.92 -3.51 1.49
CA LEU A 123 8.32 -4.56 2.44
C LEU A 123 9.00 -5.74 1.71
N SER A 124 8.39 -6.20 0.61
CA SER A 124 8.90 -7.30 -0.20
C SER A 124 10.26 -6.97 -0.81
N ASP A 125 10.42 -5.78 -1.42
CA ASP A 125 11.69 -5.36 -2.03
C ASP A 125 12.86 -5.35 -1.04
N VAL A 126 12.58 -5.20 0.26
CA VAL A 126 13.59 -5.20 1.33
C VAL A 126 13.84 -6.60 1.84
N LEU A 127 12.78 -7.34 2.19
CA LEU A 127 12.93 -8.67 2.76
C LEU A 127 13.52 -9.66 1.76
N GLU A 128 13.25 -9.51 0.46
CA GLU A 128 13.87 -10.33 -0.59
C GLU A 128 15.39 -10.10 -0.75
N THR A 129 15.92 -9.02 -0.17
CA THR A 129 17.37 -8.84 -0.12
C THR A 129 18.02 -9.68 0.96
N TYR A 130 17.30 -10.02 2.04
CA TYR A 130 17.79 -10.88 3.13
C TYR A 130 17.66 -12.34 2.74
N ARG A 131 18.73 -12.85 2.12
CA ARG A 131 18.83 -14.23 1.64
C ARG A 131 20.09 -14.90 2.16
N ASP A 132 19.98 -16.18 2.48
CA ASP A 132 21.12 -17.02 2.82
C ASP A 132 21.79 -17.51 1.53
N ASP A 133 22.88 -16.84 1.11
CA ASP A 133 23.69 -17.23 -0.05
C ASP A 133 24.53 -18.52 0.17
N TYR A 134 24.40 -19.17 1.34
CA TYR A 134 25.19 -20.35 1.73
C TYR A 134 24.61 -21.71 1.30
N LYS A 135 23.65 -21.76 0.37
CA LYS A 135 23.18 -23.01 -0.24
C LYS A 135 23.77 -23.22 -1.64
N TYR A 136 25.08 -23.43 -1.71
CA TYR A 136 25.75 -24.17 -2.78
C TYR A 136 26.88 -25.02 -2.22
#